data_AF-A0A7C1R8U5-F1
#
_entry.id   AF-A0A7C1R8U5-F1
#
_cell.length_a   1.000
_cell.length_b   1.000
_cell.length_c   1.000
_cell.angle_alpha   90.00
_cell.angle_beta   90.00
_cell.angle_gamma   90.00
#
_symmetry.space_group_name_H-M   'P 1'
#
loop_
_entity.id
_entity.type
_entity.pdbx_description
1 polymer ?
#
loop_
_entity_poly.entity_id
_entity_poly.type
_entity_poly.pdbx_seq_one_letter_code
_entity_poly.pdbx_strand_id
1 'polypeptide(L)' 'MEDNDNKKKKLFYSIGEVAEILGEQTSAVRYWEKEFDIIRPQKNKKGNRLFTAEDVENLQMIH' A
#
# COMPACT_ATOMS: atom_id res chain seq x y z
N MET A 1 22.04 -1.36 14.28
CA MET A 1 21.29 -1.43 13.01
C MET A 1 20.23 -0.35 13.14
N GLU A 2 20.58 0.87 12.73
CA GLU A 2 19.67 2.02 12.72
C GLU A 2 19.36 2.29 11.26
N ASP A 3 18.27 1.69 10.77
CA ASP A 3 17.75 2.05 9.47
C ASP A 3 17.06 3.41 9.61
N ASN A 4 17.85 4.45 9.35
CA ASN A 4 17.43 5.83 9.16
C ASN A 4 16.50 5.89 7.95
N ASP A 5 15.22 5.65 8.17
CA ASP A 5 14.20 5.76 7.14
C ASP A 5 13.91 7.26 6.88
N ASN A 6 14.76 7.84 6.04
CA ASN A 6 14.56 9.13 5.43
C ASN A 6 13.28 9.03 4.58
N LYS A 7 12.12 9.28 5.21
CA LYS A 7 10.76 9.26 4.64
C LYS A 7 10.64 10.25 3.48
N LYS A 8 11.26 9.93 2.35
CA LYS A 8 10.75 10.36 1.05
C LYS A 8 9.44 9.60 0.88
N LYS A 9 8.30 10.28 1.08
CA LYS A 9 7.00 9.73 0.68
C LYS A 9 7.14 9.30 -0.79
N LYS A 10 7.17 7.99 -1.03
CA LYS A 10 7.22 7.47 -2.39
C LYS A 10 5.90 7.84 -3.05
N LEU A 11 5.93 8.17 -4.34
CA LEU A 11 4.70 8.44 -5.08
C LEU A 11 3.83 7.18 -5.19
N PHE A 12 4.48 6.01 -5.22
CA PHE A 12 3.84 4.71 -5.31
C PHE A 12 4.51 3.70 -4.39
N TYR A 13 3.69 2.84 -3.81
CA TYR A 13 4.03 1.75 -2.92
C TYR A 13 3.57 0.43 -3.55
N SER A 14 4.41 -0.58 -3.48
CA SER A 14 4.03 -1.95 -3.84
C SER A 14 3.16 -2.56 -2.75
N ILE A 15 2.39 -3.60 -3.07
CA ILE A 15 1.56 -4.29 -2.09
C ILE A 15 2.36 -4.85 -0.88
N GLY A 16 3.62 -5.20 -1.09
CA GLY A 16 4.52 -5.65 -0.02
C GLY A 16 4.87 -4.51 0.93
N GLU A 17 5.22 -3.35 0.39
CA GLU A 17 5.49 -2.15 1.21
C GLU A 17 4.24 -1.70 1.96
N VAL A 18 3.06 -1.73 1.33
CA VAL A 18 1.80 -1.41 2.02
C VAL A 18 1.53 -2.38 3.16
N ALA A 19 1.75 -3.67 2.94
CA ALA A 19 1.62 -4.69 3.97
C ALA A 19 2.59 -4.46 5.14
N GLU A 20 3.86 -4.13 4.85
CA GLU A 20 4.85 -3.77 5.87
C GLU A 20 4.48 -2.51 6.65
N ILE A 21 3.97 -1.47 5.96
CA ILE A 21 3.52 -0.21 6.57
C ILE A 21 2.32 -0.44 7.50
N LEU A 22 1.40 -1.33 7.11
CA LEU A 22 0.22 -1.69 7.90
C LEU A 22 0.53 -2.75 8.98
N GLY A 23 1.71 -3.37 8.95
CA GLY A 23 2.05 -4.49 9.84
C GLY A 23 1.22 -5.75 9.55
N GLU A 24 0.72 -5.88 8.33
CA GLU A 24 -0.28 -6.86 7.92
C GLU A 24 0.23 -7.74 6.78
N GLN A 25 -0.53 -8.79 6.44
CA GLN A 25 -0.15 -9.67 5.34
C GLN A 25 -0.59 -9.10 3.98
N THR A 26 0.19 -9.35 2.92
CA THR A 26 -0.19 -8.93 1.56
C THR A 26 -1.53 -9.49 1.09
N SER A 27 -2.00 -10.59 1.67
CA SER A 27 -3.34 -11.15 1.46
C SER A 27 -4.44 -10.25 2.04
N ALA A 28 -4.23 -9.66 3.22
CA ALA A 28 -5.15 -8.70 3.82
C ALA A 28 -5.28 -7.44 2.96
N VAL A 29 -4.16 -6.92 2.45
CA VAL A 29 -4.18 -5.76 1.54
C VAL A 29 -4.95 -6.06 0.24
N ARG A 30 -4.84 -7.28 -0.32
CA ARG A 30 -5.65 -7.69 -1.49
C ARG A 30 -7.13 -7.82 -1.15
N TYR A 31 -7.44 -8.26 0.06
CA TYR A 31 -8.80 -8.35 0.53
C TYR A 31 -9.42 -6.95 0.62
N TRP A 32 -8.74 -6.01 1.28
CA TRP A 32 -9.19 -4.63 1.39
C TRP A 32 -9.29 -3.89 0.05
N GLU A 33 -8.34 -4.11 -0.87
CA GLU A 33 -8.44 -3.62 -2.26
C GLU A 33 -9.77 -4.02 -2.91
N LYS A 34 -10.25 -5.23 -2.63
CA LYS A 34 -11.48 -5.76 -3.23
C LYS A 34 -12.74 -5.30 -2.49
N GLU A 35 -12.66 -5.18 -1.17
CA GLU A 35 -13.80 -4.78 -0.33
C GLU A 35 -14.07 -3.27 -0.38
N PHE A 36 -13.05 -2.45 -0.58
CA PHE A 36 -13.16 -1.00 -0.52
C PHE A 36 -12.91 -0.35 -1.88
N ASP A 37 -13.97 0.12 -2.53
CA ASP A 37 -13.91 0.84 -3.81
C ASP A 37 -13.10 2.14 -3.77
N ILE A 38 -12.80 2.67 -2.58
CA ILE A 38 -11.95 3.84 -2.38
C ILE A 38 -10.46 3.52 -2.63
N ILE A 39 -10.07 2.25 -2.48
CA ILE A 39 -8.70 1.79 -2.72
C ILE A 39 -8.59 1.39 -4.19
N ARG A 40 -7.91 2.21 -4.99
CA ARG A 40 -7.83 2.02 -6.45
C ARG A 40 -6.38 2.00 -6.91
N PRO A 41 -5.62 0.94 -6.57
CA PRO A 41 -4.22 0.86 -6.95
C PRO A 41 -4.10 0.85 -8.46
N GLN A 42 -3.18 1.66 -8.98
CA GLN A 42 -2.87 1.67 -10.40
C GLN A 42 -2.14 0.39 -10.79
N LYS A 43 -2.53 -0.20 -11.92
CA LYS A 43 -1.78 -1.32 -12.51
C LYS A 43 -0.72 -0.76 -13.44
N ASN A 44 0.54 -1.11 -13.19
CA ASN A 44 1.60 -0.79 -14.13
C ASN A 44 1.53 -1.70 -15.38
N LYS A 45 2.34 -1.40 -16.40
CA LYS A 45 2.41 -2.21 -17.65
C LYS A 45 2.76 -3.70 -17.43
N LYS A 46 3.30 -4.06 -16.26
CA LYS A 46 3.66 -5.44 -15.87
C LYS A 46 2.55 -6.14 -15.07
N GLY A 47 1.43 -5.47 -14.79
CA GLY A 47 0.32 -6.02 -14.00
C GLY A 47 0.51 -5.92 -12.48
N ASN A 48 1.56 -5.27 -12.00
CA ASN A 48 1.76 -5.05 -10.56
C ASN A 48 0.91 -3.88 -10.08
N ARG A 49 0.37 -4.03 -8.87
CA ARG A 49 -0.41 -3.00 -8.18
C ARG A 49 0.50 -1.99 -7.52
N LEU A 50 0.26 -0.73 -7.83
CA LEU A 50 0.93 0.42 -7.27
C LEU A 50 -0.11 1.21 -6.47
N PHE A 51 0.05 1.20 -5.16
CA PHE A 51 -0.76 1.96 -4.21
C PHE A 51 -0.16 3.35 -4.10
N THR A 52 -0.99 4.37 -4.18
CA THR A 52 -0.58 5.75 -3.92
C THR A 52 -0.43 5.98 -2.42
N ALA A 53 0.20 7.09 -2.03
CA ALA A 53 0.22 7.49 -0.63
C ALA A 53 -1.21 7.65 -0.06
N GLU A 54 -2.16 8.11 -0.88
CA GLU A 54 -3.58 8.24 -0.51
C GLU A 54 -4.24 6.87 -0.28
N ASP A 55 -3.98 5.87 -1.14
CA ASP A 55 -4.48 4.51 -0.91
C ASP A 55 -3.97 3.94 0.43
N VAL A 56 -2.71 4.20 0.76
CA VAL A 56 -2.11 3.75 2.03
C VAL A 56 -2.72 4.48 3.22
N GLU A 57 -2.88 5.80 3.13
CA GLU A 57 -3.53 6.61 4.17
C GLU A 57 -4.99 6.15 4.39
N ASN A 58 -5.73 5.84 3.32
CA ASN A 58 -7.08 5.29 3.41
C ASN A 58 -7.10 3.91 4.08
N LEU A 59 -6.17 3.01 3.73
CA LEU A 59 -6.05 1.70 4.38
C LEU A 59 -5.70 1.83 5.87
N GLN A 60 -4.87 2.80 6.23
CA GLN A 60 -4.52 3.11 7.63
C GLN A 60 -5.69 3.68 8.45
N MET A 61 -6.67 4.32 7.81
CA MET A 61 -7.85 4.85 8.51
C MET A 61 -8.94 3.80 8.73
N ILE A 62 -9.00 2.78 7.88
CA ILE A 62 -9.99 1.70 7.95
C ILE A 62 -9.61 0.66 9.01
N HIS A 63 -8.30 0.43 9.20
CA HIS A 63 -7.71 -0.44 10.22
C HIS A 63 -7.67 0.25 11.59
#